data_AF-A0A3B3V9X5-F1
#
_entry.id   AF-A0A3B3V9X5-F1
#
_cell.length_a   1.000
_cell.length_b   1.000
_cell.length_c   1.000
_cell.angle_alpha   90.00
_cell.angle_beta   90.00
_cell.angle_gamma   90.00
#
_symmetry.space_group_name_H-M   'P 1'
#
loop_
_entity.id
_entity.type
_entity.pdbx_description
1 polymer ?
#
loop_
_entity_poly.entity_id
_entity_poly.type
_entity_poly.pdbx_seq_one_letter_code
_entity_poly.pdbx_strand_id
1 'polypeptide(L)'
;MTLTYPAYIASLLDTGAKRMAAGVRMDCNSQGQCPRSCHLCHMSPRAAQGRQQSEPVLLKITKAAPIYELVSNNETYQALQDAMMSMLWCSGKGDVIDDWCRCDSSAFGTDGLPTCAPLPQPMLKLSYTYEPSSSLVIMEWNHTEPPIGIRIVDYLISQEKVTERTDHSKLETGTSL
;
A
#
# COMPACT_ATOMS: atom_id res chain seq x y z
N MET A 1 6.94 5.59 39.16
CA MET A 1 6.13 5.09 38.02
C MET A 1 6.96 5.23 36.77
N THR A 2 7.22 4.12 36.06
CA THR A 2 7.92 4.13 34.78
C THR A 2 6.92 4.43 33.66
N LEU A 3 7.10 5.54 32.95
CA LEU A 3 6.30 5.86 31.76
C LEU A 3 6.81 5.05 30.58
N THR A 4 5.90 4.65 29.68
CA THR A 4 6.31 4.16 28.35
C THR A 4 6.88 5.31 27.54
N TYR A 5 7.73 5.00 26.57
CA TYR A 5 8.33 6.03 25.71
C TYR A 5 7.27 6.93 25.02
N PRO A 6 6.19 6.42 24.42
CA PRO A 6 5.13 7.26 23.87
C PRO A 6 4.46 8.14 24.93
N ALA A 7 4.18 7.62 26.13
CA ALA A 7 3.58 8.41 27.20
C ALA A 7 4.52 9.53 27.70
N TYR A 8 5.83 9.27 27.75
CA TYR A 8 6.83 10.27 28.11
C TYR A 8 6.92 11.41 27.08
N ILE A 9 7.01 11.07 25.78
CA ILE A 9 7.07 12.10 24.73
C ILE A 9 5.75 12.88 24.65
N ALA A 10 4.60 12.24 24.84
CA ALA A 10 3.30 12.92 24.90
C ALA A 10 3.26 13.93 26.05
N SER A 11 3.78 13.57 27.22
CA SER A 11 3.90 14.48 28.36
C SER A 11 4.82 15.68 28.07
N LEU A 12 5.92 15.49 27.34
CA LEU A 12 6.79 16.59 26.92
C LEU A 12 6.11 17.55 25.93
N LEU A 13 5.29 17.00 25.03
CA LEU A 13 4.48 17.78 24.10
C LEU A 13 3.42 18.62 24.85
N ASP A 14 2.74 18.03 25.83
CA ASP A 14 1.70 18.69 26.64
C ASP A 14 2.26 19.76 27.60
N THR A 15 3.41 19.50 28.22
CA THR A 15 4.03 20.41 29.21
C THR A 15 4.73 21.62 28.57
N GLY A 16 4.78 21.71 27.25
CA GLY A 16 5.33 22.87 26.54
C GLY A 16 6.86 22.94 26.56
N ALA A 17 7.56 21.82 26.77
CA ALA A 17 9.02 21.68 26.60
C ALA A 17 9.43 21.72 25.11
N LYS A 18 8.95 22.75 24.40
CA LYS A 18 8.91 22.87 22.93
C LYS A 18 10.27 22.75 22.25
N ARG A 19 11.37 23.05 22.94
CA ARG A 19 12.72 22.92 22.35
C ARG A 19 13.17 21.47 22.19
N MET A 20 12.79 20.57 23.11
CA MET A 20 13.20 19.15 23.05
C MET A 20 12.27 18.29 22.19
N ALA A 21 11.03 18.72 21.97
CA ALA A 21 10.03 18.00 21.18
C ALA A 21 9.63 18.74 19.89
N ALA A 22 10.43 19.73 19.46
CA ALA A 22 10.18 20.47 18.23
C ALA A 22 10.13 19.53 17.02
N GLY A 23 9.07 19.62 16.21
CA GLY A 23 8.90 18.80 15.01
C GLY A 23 8.38 17.38 15.25
N VAL A 24 8.30 16.92 16.50
CA VAL A 24 7.72 15.61 16.84
C VAL A 24 6.20 15.66 16.71
N ARG A 25 5.61 14.66 16.02
CA ARG A 25 4.17 14.45 15.92
C ARG A 25 3.84 13.02 16.31
N MET A 26 2.70 12.83 16.96
CA MET A 26 2.16 11.51 17.27
C MET A 26 0.80 11.33 16.60
N ASP A 27 0.73 10.36 15.70
CA ASP A 27 -0.51 9.97 15.05
C ASP A 27 -0.91 8.57 15.53
N CYS A 28 -2.08 8.49 16.17
CA CYS A 28 -2.59 7.25 16.74
C CYS A 28 -3.80 6.76 15.94
N ASN A 29 -3.80 5.46 15.60
CA ASN A 29 -4.95 4.79 15.02
C ASN A 29 -5.32 3.58 15.89
N SER A 30 -6.60 3.45 16.26
CA SER A 30 -7.09 2.37 17.12
C SER A 30 -8.09 1.51 16.37
N GLN A 31 -7.82 0.20 16.30
CA GLN A 31 -8.80 -0.79 15.87
C GLN A 31 -9.43 -1.43 17.11
N GLY A 32 -10.69 -1.11 17.36
CA GLY A 32 -11.41 -1.55 18.56
C GLY A 32 -11.18 -0.64 19.78
N GLN A 33 -11.86 -0.96 20.88
CA GLN A 33 -11.84 -0.14 22.09
C GLN A 33 -10.79 -0.66 23.08
N CYS A 34 -10.00 0.25 23.68
CA CYS A 34 -9.07 -0.10 24.76
C CYS A 34 -9.85 -0.64 25.99
N PRO A 35 -9.59 -1.87 26.45
CA PRO A 35 -10.29 -2.45 27.59
C PRO A 35 -9.86 -1.77 28.89
N ARG A 36 -10.79 -1.68 29.87
CA ARG A 36 -10.54 -1.01 31.16
C ARG A 36 -9.38 -1.60 31.97
N SER A 37 -9.02 -2.87 31.73
CA SER A 37 -7.90 -3.55 32.38
C SER A 37 -6.53 -3.18 31.81
N CYS A 38 -6.47 -2.52 30.65
CA CYS A 38 -5.21 -2.23 29.95
C CYS A 38 -4.79 -0.76 30.13
N HIS A 39 -3.77 -0.52 30.96
CA HIS A 39 -3.23 0.82 31.19
C HIS A 39 -2.38 1.38 30.03
N LEU A 40 -2.06 0.58 29.01
CA LEU A 40 -1.14 0.97 27.94
C LEU A 40 -1.81 1.70 26.77
N CYS A 41 -3.08 1.42 26.49
CA CYS A 41 -3.82 2.00 25.36
C CYS A 41 -4.78 3.14 25.75
N HIS A 42 -4.77 3.56 27.02
CA HIS A 42 -5.62 4.63 27.50
C HIS A 42 -5.11 6.00 27.00
N MET A 43 -5.84 6.60 26.05
CA MET A 43 -5.50 7.90 25.46
C MET A 43 -5.93 9.12 26.30
N SER A 44 -6.87 8.97 27.25
CA SER A 44 -7.23 10.03 28.22
C SER A 44 -8.06 9.47 29.38
N PRO A 45 -7.86 9.94 30.63
CA PRO A 45 -8.69 9.57 31.77
C PRO A 45 -10.16 10.03 31.64
N ARG A 46 -10.45 11.08 30.87
CA ARG A 46 -11.84 11.60 30.69
C ARG A 46 -12.73 10.70 29.84
N ALA A 47 -12.16 9.84 28.99
CA ALA A 47 -12.92 8.90 28.16
C ALA A 47 -13.25 7.57 28.87
N ALA A 48 -12.86 7.43 30.15
CA ALA A 48 -13.04 6.20 30.93
C ALA A 48 -14.33 6.18 31.77
N GLN A 49 -15.02 7.31 31.92
CA GLN A 49 -16.30 7.37 32.64
C GLN A 49 -17.44 6.91 31.73
N GLY A 50 -17.73 5.60 31.75
CA GLY A 50 -19.01 5.07 31.25
C GLY A 50 -18.94 3.89 30.28
N ARG A 51 -17.77 3.42 29.84
CA ARG A 51 -17.72 2.39 28.77
C ARG A 51 -18.00 0.97 29.25
N GLN A 52 -19.09 0.37 28.78
CA GLN A 52 -19.38 -1.08 28.85
C GLN A 52 -18.27 -1.91 28.17
N GLN A 53 -18.29 -3.23 28.36
CA GLN A 53 -17.29 -4.16 27.83
C GLN A 53 -16.96 -3.87 26.35
N SER A 54 -15.67 -3.81 26.01
CA SER A 54 -15.20 -3.56 24.65
C SER A 54 -15.53 -4.75 23.75
N GLU A 55 -16.37 -4.54 22.74
CA GLU A 55 -16.65 -5.56 21.72
C GLU A 55 -15.38 -5.82 20.88
N PRO A 56 -14.99 -7.09 20.69
CA PRO A 56 -13.82 -7.42 19.88
C PRO A 56 -14.05 -7.07 18.41
N VAL A 57 -13.01 -6.54 17.76
CA VAL A 57 -13.04 -6.23 16.33
C VAL A 57 -12.12 -7.18 15.56
N LEU A 58 -12.39 -7.40 14.28
CA LEU A 58 -11.51 -8.16 13.40
C LEU A 58 -10.20 -7.40 13.20
N LEU A 59 -9.10 -7.95 13.71
CA LEU A 59 -7.76 -7.36 13.55
C LEU A 59 -6.99 -7.99 12.39
N LYS A 60 -7.09 -9.32 12.25
CA LYS A 60 -6.32 -10.07 11.26
C LYS A 60 -7.08 -11.31 10.81
N ILE A 61 -7.11 -11.51 9.50
CA ILE A 61 -7.49 -12.78 8.89
C ILE A 61 -6.21 -13.64 8.83
N THR A 62 -6.21 -14.79 9.51
CA THR A 62 -5.04 -15.69 9.56
C THR A 62 -5.09 -16.80 8.54
N LYS A 63 -6.29 -17.16 8.09
CA LYS A 63 -6.56 -18.16 7.07
C LYS A 63 -7.77 -17.73 6.26
N ALA A 64 -7.72 -17.98 4.96
CA ALA A 64 -8.84 -17.86 4.04
C ALA A 64 -8.87 -19.13 3.18
N ALA A 65 -10.06 -19.59 2.84
CA ALA A 65 -10.28 -20.68 1.89
C ALA A 65 -11.11 -20.12 0.72
N PRO A 66 -10.81 -20.50 -0.53
CA PRO A 66 -11.58 -20.07 -1.68
C PRO A 66 -13.00 -20.67 -1.65
N ILE A 67 -13.98 -19.91 -2.12
CA ILE A 67 -15.39 -20.30 -2.03
C ILE A 67 -15.73 -21.49 -2.94
N TYR A 68 -15.00 -21.69 -4.04
CA TYR A 68 -15.21 -22.84 -4.93
C TYR A 68 -14.98 -24.19 -4.23
N GLU A 69 -14.19 -24.26 -3.14
CA GLU A 69 -14.03 -25.49 -2.35
C GLU A 69 -15.33 -25.96 -1.68
N LEU A 70 -16.32 -25.08 -1.56
CA LEU A 70 -17.64 -25.42 -1.01
C LEU A 70 -18.58 -26.05 -2.06
N VAL A 71 -18.18 -26.09 -3.33
CA VAL A 71 -18.99 -26.60 -4.44
C VAL A 71 -18.70 -28.07 -4.66
N SER A 72 -19.74 -28.91 -4.65
CA SER A 72 -19.61 -30.36 -4.83
C SER A 72 -19.69 -30.83 -6.29
N ASN A 73 -20.29 -30.03 -7.18
CA ASN A 73 -20.38 -30.31 -8.60
C ASN A 73 -19.07 -29.90 -9.30
N ASN A 74 -18.41 -30.85 -9.97
CA ASN A 74 -17.09 -30.62 -10.57
C ASN A 74 -17.09 -29.58 -11.71
N GLU A 75 -18.16 -29.52 -12.52
CA GLU A 75 -18.26 -28.53 -13.61
C GLU A 75 -18.43 -27.11 -13.05
N THR A 76 -19.28 -26.96 -12.04
CA THR A 76 -19.51 -25.67 -11.37
C THR A 76 -18.27 -25.26 -10.56
N TYR A 77 -17.56 -26.21 -9.97
CA TYR A 77 -16.28 -25.99 -9.29
C TYR A 77 -15.26 -25.35 -10.24
N GLN A 78 -15.05 -25.96 -11.43
CA GLN A 78 -14.11 -25.46 -12.42
C GLN A 78 -14.52 -24.09 -12.95
N ALA A 79 -15.79 -23.91 -13.32
CA ALA A 79 -16.29 -22.63 -13.82
C ALA A 79 -16.12 -21.50 -12.79
N LEU A 80 -16.34 -21.77 -11.51
CA LEU A 80 -16.16 -20.78 -10.45
C LEU A 80 -14.67 -20.49 -10.19
N GLN A 81 -13.81 -21.51 -10.24
CA GLN A 81 -12.37 -21.35 -10.14
C GLN A 81 -11.84 -20.43 -11.26
N ASP A 82 -12.21 -20.71 -12.50
CA ASP A 82 -11.77 -19.92 -13.67
C ASP A 82 -12.28 -18.47 -13.60
N ALA A 83 -13.55 -18.28 -13.26
CA ALA A 83 -14.12 -16.94 -13.08
C ALA A 83 -13.43 -16.15 -11.94
N MET A 84 -13.09 -16.81 -10.83
CA MET A 84 -12.35 -16.17 -9.73
C MET A 84 -10.92 -15.78 -10.15
N MET A 85 -10.24 -16.64 -10.90
CA MET A 85 -8.90 -16.34 -11.44
C MET A 85 -8.93 -15.19 -12.44
N SER A 86 -9.92 -15.18 -13.35
CA SER A 86 -10.17 -14.09 -14.29
C SER A 86 -10.39 -12.75 -13.57
N MET A 87 -11.23 -12.73 -12.53
CA MET A 87 -11.49 -11.53 -11.74
C MET A 87 -10.25 -11.02 -10.99
N LEU A 88 -9.45 -11.94 -10.42
CA LEU A 88 -8.29 -11.58 -9.62
C LEU A 88 -7.11 -11.06 -10.45
N TRP A 89 -6.84 -11.70 -11.59
CA TRP A 89 -5.61 -11.45 -12.37
C TRP A 89 -5.86 -10.69 -13.67
N CYS A 90 -7.02 -10.88 -14.29
CA CYS A 90 -7.34 -10.36 -15.62
C CYS A 90 -8.51 -9.36 -15.58
N SER A 91 -8.83 -8.80 -14.41
CA SER A 91 -9.91 -7.82 -14.18
C SER A 91 -11.29 -8.27 -14.69
N GLY A 92 -11.52 -9.58 -14.80
CA GLY A 92 -12.75 -10.15 -15.34
C GLY A 92 -12.92 -9.99 -16.86
N LYS A 93 -11.85 -9.68 -17.60
CA LYS A 93 -11.87 -9.45 -19.06
C LYS A 93 -10.90 -10.34 -19.83
N GLY A 94 -10.79 -11.59 -19.39
CA GLY A 94 -9.91 -12.57 -20.00
C GLY A 94 -9.70 -13.77 -19.09
N ASP A 95 -9.18 -14.84 -19.65
CA ASP A 95 -8.92 -16.08 -18.94
C ASP A 95 -7.46 -16.18 -18.52
N VAL A 96 -7.20 -16.84 -17.39
CA VAL A 96 -5.83 -17.18 -16.99
C VAL A 96 -5.43 -18.49 -17.69
N ILE A 97 -4.32 -18.46 -18.42
CA ILE A 97 -3.70 -19.63 -19.03
C ILE A 97 -2.27 -19.70 -18.49
N ASP A 98 -1.94 -20.78 -17.78
CA ASP A 98 -0.68 -20.90 -17.04
C ASP A 98 -0.44 -19.70 -16.10
N ASP A 99 0.52 -18.83 -16.42
CA ASP A 99 0.90 -17.63 -15.68
C ASP A 99 0.57 -16.31 -16.41
N TRP A 100 -0.20 -16.35 -17.50
CA TRP A 100 -0.56 -15.15 -18.26
C TRP A 100 -2.08 -15.00 -18.47
N CYS A 101 -2.50 -13.77 -18.74
CA CYS A 101 -3.90 -13.45 -19.02
C CYS A 101 -4.15 -13.39 -20.52
N ARG A 102 -5.02 -14.26 -21.02
CA ARG A 102 -5.58 -14.17 -22.38
C ARG A 102 -6.74 -13.19 -22.38
N CYS A 103 -6.46 -11.94 -22.76
CA CYS A 103 -7.47 -10.89 -22.78
C CYS A 103 -8.55 -11.11 -23.86
N ASP A 104 -9.78 -10.77 -23.50
CA ASP A 104 -10.90 -10.65 -24.44
C ASP A 104 -10.65 -9.51 -25.44
N SER A 105 -11.28 -9.59 -26.62
CA SER A 105 -11.18 -8.56 -27.66
C SER A 105 -11.61 -7.16 -27.19
N SER A 106 -12.42 -7.05 -26.15
CA SER A 106 -12.88 -5.79 -25.55
C SER A 106 -11.88 -5.17 -24.57
N ALA A 107 -10.79 -5.87 -24.26
CA ALA A 107 -9.78 -5.46 -23.28
C ALA A 107 -8.44 -5.08 -23.93
N PHE A 108 -8.51 -4.57 -25.15
CA PHE A 108 -7.36 -3.96 -25.84
C PHE A 108 -7.49 -2.44 -25.79
N GLY A 109 -6.37 -1.77 -25.52
CA GLY A 109 -6.26 -0.32 -25.48
C GLY A 109 -6.39 0.31 -26.87
N THR A 110 -6.37 1.64 -26.91
CA THR A 110 -6.39 2.41 -28.18
C THR A 110 -5.14 2.17 -29.04
N ASP A 111 -4.06 1.71 -28.40
CA ASP A 111 -2.79 1.31 -29.01
C ASP A 111 -2.80 -0.15 -29.50
N GLY A 112 -3.87 -0.90 -29.26
CA GLY A 112 -3.97 -2.33 -29.59
C GLY A 112 -3.19 -3.24 -28.65
N LEU A 113 -2.75 -2.75 -27.49
CA LEU A 113 -2.09 -3.56 -26.47
C LEU A 113 -3.10 -4.15 -25.46
N PRO A 114 -2.84 -5.34 -24.90
CA PRO A 114 -3.71 -5.95 -23.90
C PRO A 114 -3.73 -5.15 -22.60
N THR A 115 -4.92 -4.88 -22.06
CA THR A 115 -5.12 -4.12 -20.80
C THR A 115 -5.95 -4.88 -19.75
N CYS A 116 -6.19 -6.18 -19.91
CA CYS A 116 -7.01 -6.95 -18.96
C CYS A 116 -6.28 -7.19 -17.62
N ALA A 117 -4.97 -7.42 -17.65
CA ALA A 117 -4.15 -7.52 -16.45
C ALA A 117 -3.59 -6.12 -16.08
N PRO A 118 -3.80 -5.63 -14.85
CA PRO A 118 -3.39 -4.29 -14.47
C PRO A 118 -1.86 -4.20 -14.30
N LEU A 119 -1.24 -3.23 -14.97
CA LEU A 119 0.17 -2.88 -14.79
C LEU A 119 0.35 -2.05 -13.50
N PRO A 120 1.04 -2.55 -12.47
CA PRO A 120 1.24 -1.80 -11.23
C PRO A 120 2.19 -0.62 -11.45
N GLN A 121 1.86 0.52 -10.87
CA GLN A 121 2.71 1.70 -10.95
C GLN A 121 3.91 1.57 -9.98
N PRO A 122 5.16 1.61 -10.47
CA PRO A 122 6.31 1.59 -9.59
C PRO A 122 6.41 2.90 -8.80
N MET A 123 6.63 2.78 -7.49
CA MET A 123 6.86 3.94 -6.63
C MET A 123 8.36 4.16 -6.45
N LEU A 124 8.88 5.20 -7.07
CA LEU A 124 10.25 5.66 -6.90
C LEU A 124 10.42 6.35 -5.55
N LYS A 125 11.41 5.94 -4.77
CA LYS A 125 11.68 6.46 -3.42
C LYS A 125 13.16 6.77 -3.26
N LEU A 126 13.48 7.71 -2.36
CA LEU A 126 14.85 7.87 -1.89
C LEU A 126 15.25 6.68 -1.03
N SER A 127 16.51 6.28 -1.10
CA SER A 127 17.04 5.23 -0.23
C SER A 127 16.91 5.62 1.25
N TYR A 128 16.48 4.68 2.08
CA TYR A 128 16.42 4.87 3.52
C TYR A 128 17.79 4.74 4.20
N THR A 129 18.75 4.10 3.53
CA THR A 129 20.10 3.86 4.07
C THR A 129 21.07 4.98 3.70
N TYR A 130 20.83 5.67 2.58
CA TYR A 130 21.73 6.70 2.06
C TYR A 130 21.02 8.04 1.95
N GLU A 131 21.40 8.96 2.83
CA GLU A 131 20.95 10.35 2.75
C GLU A 131 21.56 11.03 1.51
N PRO A 132 20.76 11.77 0.71
CA PRO A 132 21.26 12.47 -0.47
C PRO A 132 22.36 13.48 -0.13
N SER A 133 23.32 13.63 -1.04
CA SER A 133 24.37 14.65 -0.96
C SER A 133 24.29 15.62 -2.14
N SER A 134 25.19 16.60 -2.18
CA SER A 134 25.29 17.56 -3.28
C SER A 134 25.66 16.92 -4.62
N SER A 135 26.19 15.69 -4.63
CA SER A 135 26.63 14.98 -5.84
C SER A 135 26.04 13.58 -6.00
N LEU A 136 25.35 13.04 -4.98
CA LEU A 136 24.83 11.68 -4.99
C LEU A 136 23.36 11.67 -4.57
N VAL A 137 22.53 11.07 -5.42
CA VAL A 137 21.15 10.71 -5.10
C VAL A 137 20.97 9.24 -5.43
N ILE A 138 20.51 8.47 -4.45
CA ILE A 138 20.18 7.05 -4.62
C ILE A 138 18.67 6.91 -4.56
N MET A 139 18.11 6.33 -5.60
CA MET A 139 16.68 6.03 -5.70
C MET A 139 16.45 4.52 -5.76
N GLU A 140 15.38 4.07 -5.14
CA GLU A 140 14.98 2.68 -5.01
C GLU A 140 13.53 2.53 -5.45
N TRP A 141 13.21 1.39 -6.05
CA TRP A 141 11.84 0.98 -6.37
C TRP A 141 11.72 -0.53 -6.17
N ASN A 142 10.52 -0.98 -5.83
CA ASN A 142 10.24 -2.41 -5.76
C ASN A 142 9.83 -2.91 -7.14
N HIS A 143 10.33 -4.09 -7.51
CA HIS A 143 9.79 -4.82 -8.64
C HIS A 143 8.39 -5.31 -8.29
N THR A 144 7.39 -4.82 -9.02
CA THR A 144 5.95 -5.06 -8.76
C THR A 144 5.31 -5.95 -9.83
N GLU A 145 6.08 -6.84 -10.46
CA GLU A 145 5.52 -7.85 -11.37
C GLU A 145 4.61 -8.80 -10.57
N PRO A 146 3.32 -8.95 -10.94
CA PRO A 146 2.46 -9.93 -10.31
C PRO A 146 2.87 -11.35 -10.71
N PRO A 147 2.57 -12.37 -9.89
CA PRO A 147 2.87 -13.74 -10.23
C PRO A 147 2.10 -14.28 -11.44
N ILE A 148 0.98 -13.64 -11.83
CA ILE A 148 0.17 -13.99 -13.00
C ILE A 148 -0.22 -12.70 -13.74
N GLY A 149 -0.19 -12.74 -15.07
CA GLY A 149 -0.73 -11.69 -15.94
C GLY A 149 0.36 -10.91 -16.67
N ILE A 150 0.57 -9.66 -16.29
CA ILE A 150 1.57 -8.78 -16.92
C ILE A 150 2.99 -9.18 -16.54
N ARG A 151 3.93 -8.96 -17.47
CA ARG A 151 5.38 -9.08 -17.24
C ARG A 151 6.04 -7.73 -17.46
N ILE A 152 6.90 -7.32 -16.54
CA ILE A 152 7.62 -6.06 -16.61
C ILE A 152 8.96 -6.33 -17.29
N VAL A 153 9.08 -5.88 -18.54
CA VAL A 153 10.28 -6.08 -19.36
C VAL A 153 11.32 -4.97 -19.22
N ASP A 154 10.89 -3.77 -18.82
CA ASP A 154 11.77 -2.60 -18.73
C ASP A 154 11.22 -1.55 -17.74
N TYR A 155 12.11 -0.68 -17.27
CA TYR A 155 11.81 0.49 -16.45
C TYR A 155 12.44 1.74 -17.06
N LEU A 156 11.61 2.64 -17.57
CA LEU A 156 12.06 3.91 -18.12
C LEU A 156 12.20 4.95 -17.01
N ILE A 157 13.41 5.49 -16.81
CA ILE A 157 13.66 6.52 -15.80
C ILE A 157 14.11 7.82 -16.47
N SER A 158 13.37 8.90 -16.24
CA SER A 158 13.70 10.24 -16.75
C SER A 158 14.17 11.16 -15.63
N GLN A 159 15.34 11.78 -15.79
CA GLN A 159 15.85 12.79 -14.85
C GLN A 159 16.01 14.15 -15.53
N GLU A 160 15.46 15.19 -14.92
CA GLU A 160 15.61 16.57 -15.36
C GLU A 160 16.07 17.45 -14.19
N LYS A 161 17.12 18.26 -14.41
CA LYS A 161 17.57 19.27 -13.45
C LYS A 161 16.83 20.57 -13.74
N VAL A 162 15.81 20.87 -12.95
CA VAL A 162 15.09 22.14 -13.05
C VAL A 162 15.97 23.27 -12.53
N THR A 163 16.42 24.15 -13.43
CA THR A 163 17.03 25.44 -13.07
C THR A 163 15.95 26.53 -13.09
N GLU A 164 16.12 27.62 -12.33
CA GLU A 164 15.25 28.81 -12.42
C GLU A 164 15.29 29.41 -13.85
N ARG A 165 14.47 28.87 -14.75
CA ARG A 165 14.16 29.47 -16.04
C ARG A 165 12.66 29.51 -16.18
N THR A 166 12.17 30.72 -16.38
CA THR A 166 10.79 31.23 -16.33
C THR A 166 9.80 30.64 -17.35
N ASP A 167 10.09 29.51 -17.98
CA ASP A 167 9.20 28.89 -18.98
C ASP A 167 8.72 27.51 -18.50
N HIS A 168 7.80 27.51 -17.54
CA HIS A 168 7.06 26.32 -17.08
C HIS A 168 6.11 25.72 -18.15
N SER A 169 6.13 26.24 -19.39
CA SER A 169 5.28 25.80 -20.49
C SER A 169 5.93 24.72 -21.37
N LYS A 170 7.21 24.43 -21.17
CA LYS A 170 7.97 23.48 -21.98
C LYS A 170 8.46 22.34 -21.09
N LEU A 171 7.76 21.20 -21.15
CA LEU A 171 8.24 19.95 -20.58
C LEU A 171 9.42 19.49 -21.46
N GLU A 172 10.66 19.86 -21.12
CA GLU A 172 11.81 19.34 -21.82
C GLU A 172 12.03 17.90 -21.35
N THR A 173 11.93 16.94 -22.27
CA THR A 173 12.14 15.53 -21.93
C THR A 173 13.58 15.35 -21.44
N GLY A 174 13.76 15.07 -20.15
CA GLY A 174 15.06 14.85 -19.52
C GLY A 174 15.80 13.63 -20.08
N THR A 175 16.98 13.35 -19.53
CA THR A 175 17.75 12.16 -19.95
C THR A 175 16.98 10.90 -19.58
N SER A 176 16.63 10.08 -20.59
CA SER A 176 16.05 8.75 -20.41
C SER A 176 17.15 7.72 -20.24
N LEU A 177 17.01 6.88 -19.23
CA LEU A 177 17.82 5.69 -18.97
C LEU A 177 16.96 4.43 -19.13
#